data_AF-A0A0F2NMV7-F1
#
_entry.id   AF-A0A0F2NMV7-F1
#
_cell.length_a   1.000
_cell.length_b   1.000
_cell.length_c   1.000
_cell.angle_alpha   90.00
_cell.angle_beta   90.00
_cell.angle_gamma   90.00
#
_symmetry.space_group_name_H-M   'P 1'
#
loop_
_entity.id
_entity.type
_entity.pdbx_description
1 polymer ?
#
loop_
_entity_poly.entity_id
_entity_poly.type
_entity_poly.pdbx_seq_one_letter_code
_entity_poly.pdbx_strand_id
1 'polypeptide(L)'
;MHAKQSTFRTFLTGVAAGLLAGAVVGQVDKYTGRMVSEEQKRREKQVREDSAHKMAGPHFARKILGHELTEEQVRRSRVAFGVAYGIMWGLIYAGLRRQFPAVRKAMGLPFAVPFFFGCDGAMAPLMGVSPGIQKIPWQLNAKELGNHVAWTLTAEAVHRLAPRIGKIASRTATGREERL
;
A
#
# COMPACT_ATOMS: atom_id res chain seq x y z
N MET A 1 -31.81 -1.48 -8.73
CA MET A 1 -30.99 -1.63 -7.50
C MET A 1 -29.60 -2.29 -7.71
N HIS A 2 -29.29 -2.86 -8.89
CA HIS A 2 -28.00 -3.53 -9.16
C HIS A 2 -26.74 -2.62 -9.17
N ALA A 3 -26.86 -1.35 -9.61
CA ALA A 3 -25.71 -0.44 -9.71
C ALA A 3 -25.12 -0.02 -8.34
N LYS A 4 -25.97 0.15 -7.31
CA LYS A 4 -25.54 0.50 -5.94
C LYS A 4 -24.78 -0.65 -5.28
N GLN A 5 -25.25 -1.90 -5.41
CA GLN A 5 -24.55 -3.08 -4.88
C GLN A 5 -23.18 -3.31 -5.51
N SER A 6 -23.04 -3.06 -6.82
CA SER A 6 -21.74 -3.15 -7.52
C SER A 6 -20.72 -2.15 -6.95
N THR A 7 -21.15 -0.90 -6.71
CA THR A 7 -20.27 0.17 -6.24
C THR A 7 -19.83 -0.01 -4.80
N PHE A 8 -20.76 -0.39 -3.90
CA PHE A 8 -20.44 -0.67 -2.50
C PHE A 8 -19.47 -1.85 -2.36
N ARG A 9 -19.65 -2.92 -3.15
CA ARG A 9 -18.70 -4.04 -3.18
C ARG A 9 -17.32 -3.62 -3.69
N THR A 10 -17.25 -2.79 -4.73
CA THR A 10 -15.97 -2.24 -5.21
C THR A 10 -15.29 -1.43 -4.12
N PHE A 11 -16.02 -0.58 -3.40
CA PHE A 11 -15.51 0.20 -2.29
C PHE A 11 -14.93 -0.70 -1.19
N LEU A 12 -15.73 -1.64 -0.66
CA LEU A 12 -15.27 -2.55 0.40
C LEU A 12 -14.08 -3.40 -0.03
N THR A 13 -14.09 -3.89 -1.28
CA THR A 13 -12.96 -4.66 -1.81
C THR A 13 -11.71 -3.79 -1.93
N GLY A 14 -11.85 -2.51 -2.32
CA GLY A 14 -10.74 -1.57 -2.36
C GLY A 14 -10.14 -1.30 -0.99
N VAL A 15 -10.98 -1.07 0.03
CA VAL A 15 -10.55 -0.94 1.43
C VAL A 15 -9.77 -2.19 1.87
N ALA A 16 -10.35 -3.37 1.69
CA ALA A 16 -9.72 -4.63 2.07
C ALA A 16 -8.41 -4.89 1.30
N ALA A 17 -8.39 -4.62 -0.01
CA ALA A 17 -7.22 -4.75 -0.85
C ALA A 17 -6.08 -3.85 -0.35
N GLY A 18 -6.37 -2.59 -0.03
CA GLY A 18 -5.39 -1.64 0.47
C GLY A 18 -4.78 -2.04 1.81
N LEU A 19 -5.61 -2.47 2.77
CA LEU A 19 -5.16 -2.91 4.09
C LEU A 19 -4.31 -4.19 4.01
N LEU A 20 -4.78 -5.19 3.27
CA LEU A 20 -4.06 -6.46 3.10
C LEU A 20 -2.74 -6.26 2.34
N ALA A 21 -2.75 -5.45 1.28
CA ALA A 21 -1.54 -5.10 0.54
C ALA A 21 -0.53 -4.36 1.43
N GLY A 22 -0.98 -3.41 2.27
CA GLY A 22 -0.12 -2.75 3.25
C GLY A 22 0.52 -3.73 4.24
N ALA A 23 -0.25 -4.68 4.77
CA ALA A 23 0.26 -5.71 5.67
C ALA A 23 1.30 -6.63 5.00
N VAL A 24 1.05 -7.04 3.75
CA VAL A 24 2.00 -7.86 2.96
C VAL A 24 3.29 -7.09 2.69
N VAL A 25 3.19 -5.82 2.28
CA VAL A 25 4.37 -4.97 2.07
C VAL A 25 5.20 -4.83 3.35
N GLY A 26 4.57 -4.67 4.51
CA GLY A 26 5.30 -4.62 5.78
C GLY A 26 6.17 -5.87 6.03
N GLN A 27 5.70 -7.05 5.60
CA GLN A 27 6.51 -8.28 5.66
C GLN A 27 7.57 -8.30 4.56
N VAL A 28 7.22 -7.99 3.31
CA VAL A 28 8.15 -7.95 2.18
C VAL A 28 9.31 -6.98 2.46
N ASP A 29 9.03 -5.80 2.98
CA ASP A 29 10.03 -4.79 3.37
C ASP A 29 10.98 -5.34 4.44
N LYS A 30 10.44 -6.02 5.46
CA LYS A 30 11.24 -6.64 6.52
C LYS A 30 12.18 -7.72 5.97
N TYR A 31 11.72 -8.56 5.05
CA TYR A 31 12.55 -9.61 4.46
C TYR A 31 13.59 -9.04 3.48
N THR A 32 13.16 -8.16 2.58
CA THR A 32 14.05 -7.53 1.59
C THR A 32 15.07 -6.60 2.23
N GLY A 33 14.71 -5.90 3.31
CA GLY A 33 15.63 -5.09 4.10
C GLY A 33 16.77 -5.89 4.74
N ARG A 34 16.60 -7.19 4.97
CA ARG A 34 17.70 -8.06 5.43
C ARG A 34 18.68 -8.42 4.31
N MET A 35 18.26 -8.32 3.05
CA MET A 35 19.09 -8.61 1.88
C MET A 35 19.92 -7.41 1.43
N VAL A 36 19.56 -6.18 1.85
CA VAL A 36 20.35 -4.97 1.59
C VAL A 36 21.61 -4.98 2.45
N SER A 37 22.75 -4.64 1.86
CA SER A 37 24.04 -4.65 2.58
C SER A 37 24.08 -3.55 3.65
N GLU A 38 24.84 -3.79 4.72
CA GLU A 38 25.02 -2.79 5.78
C GLU A 38 25.70 -1.51 5.27
N GLU A 39 26.55 -1.62 4.24
CA GLU A 39 27.13 -0.45 3.58
C GLU A 39 26.04 0.42 2.92
N GLN A 40 25.10 -0.19 2.20
CA GLN A 40 23.98 0.52 1.56
C GLN A 40 23.06 1.17 2.59
N LYS A 41 22.76 0.47 3.69
CA LYS A 41 21.99 1.04 4.82
C LYS A 41 22.72 2.19 5.49
N ARG A 42 24.05 2.12 5.64
CA ARG A 42 24.85 3.25 6.16
C ARG A 42 24.81 4.46 5.22
N ARG A 43 24.95 4.24 3.90
CA ARG A 43 24.82 5.30 2.89
C ARG A 43 23.42 5.93 2.90
N GLU A 44 22.38 5.13 3.11
CA GLU A 44 21.01 5.64 3.29
C GLU A 44 20.87 6.53 4.51
N LYS A 45 21.39 6.10 5.66
CA LYS A 45 21.35 6.86 6.91
C LYS A 45 22.04 8.23 6.82
N GLN A 46 22.95 8.42 5.87
CA GLN A 46 23.57 9.72 5.60
C GLN A 46 22.62 10.71 4.89
N VAL A 47 21.58 10.22 4.23
CA VAL A 47 20.65 11.04 3.43
C VAL A 47 19.22 11.04 3.97
N ARG A 48 18.81 10.02 4.73
CA ARG A 48 17.49 9.93 5.39
C ARG A 48 17.53 9.03 6.62
N GLU A 49 16.69 9.33 7.61
CA GLU A 49 16.60 8.51 8.83
C GLU A 49 15.95 7.13 8.59
N ASP A 50 14.89 7.09 7.78
CA ASP A 50 14.13 5.89 7.45
C ASP A 50 13.39 6.07 6.12
N SER A 51 12.62 5.06 5.68
CA SER A 51 11.83 5.15 4.46
C SER A 51 10.76 6.24 4.52
N ALA A 52 10.43 6.82 3.36
CA ALA A 52 9.41 7.86 3.24
C ALA A 52 8.08 7.43 3.89
N HIS A 53 7.68 6.18 3.67
CA HIS A 53 6.45 5.63 4.24
C HIS A 53 6.46 5.61 5.78
N LYS A 54 7.60 5.28 6.41
CA LYS A 54 7.73 5.25 7.88
C LYS A 54 7.89 6.64 8.49
N MET A 55 8.39 7.61 7.73
CA MET A 55 8.56 8.99 8.19
C MET A 55 7.31 9.86 8.00
N ALA A 56 6.43 9.51 7.04
CA ALA A 56 5.26 10.33 6.71
C ALA A 56 4.32 10.54 7.91
N GLY A 57 3.93 9.48 8.60
CA GLY A 57 3.04 9.57 9.76
C GLY A 57 3.56 10.50 10.85
N PRO A 58 4.77 10.27 11.39
CA PRO A 58 5.40 11.16 12.35
C PRO A 58 5.59 12.59 11.84
N HIS A 59 5.97 12.76 10.56
CA HIS A 59 6.14 14.08 9.95
C HIS A 59 4.84 14.90 9.98
N PHE A 60 3.73 14.32 9.51
CA PHE A 60 2.43 15.01 9.54
C PHE A 60 1.93 15.23 10.95
N ALA A 61 2.11 14.25 11.85
CA ALA A 61 1.70 14.38 13.24
C ALA A 61 2.45 15.53 13.95
N ARG A 62 3.77 15.68 13.77
CA ARG A 62 4.53 16.83 14.28
C ARG A 62 4.00 18.15 13.73
N LYS A 63 3.75 18.21 12.42
CA LYS A 63 3.25 19.42 11.75
C LYS A 63 1.86 19.85 12.24
N ILE A 64 1.00 18.89 12.56
CA ILE A 64 -0.35 19.15 13.07
C ILE A 64 -0.33 19.53 14.56
N LEU A 65 0.46 18.83 15.37
CA LEU A 65 0.50 19.02 16.83
C LEU A 65 1.39 20.18 17.27
N GLY A 66 2.34 20.61 16.42
CA GLY A 66 3.24 21.73 16.70
C GLY A 66 4.32 21.43 17.74
N HIS A 67 4.53 20.16 18.11
CA HIS A 67 5.55 19.74 19.08
C HIS A 67 6.22 18.43 18.67
N GLU A 68 7.34 18.11 19.30
CA GLU A 68 8.02 16.82 19.13
C GLU A 68 7.19 15.66 19.69
N LEU A 69 7.20 14.53 19.00
CA LEU A 69 6.37 13.39 19.36
C LEU A 69 7.08 12.49 20.38
N THR A 70 6.33 11.98 21.36
CA THR A 70 6.80 10.86 22.16
C THR A 70 6.97 9.61 21.29
N GLU A 71 7.78 8.65 21.73
CA GLU A 71 7.96 7.38 20.99
C GLU A 71 6.64 6.67 20.72
N GLU A 72 5.71 6.73 21.67
CA GLU A 72 4.37 6.18 21.49
C GLU A 72 3.58 6.92 20.40
N GLN A 73 3.65 8.25 20.37
CA GLN A 73 3.01 9.05 19.32
C GLN A 73 3.64 8.79 17.94
N VAL A 74 4.95 8.60 17.86
CA VAL A 74 5.64 8.16 16.63
C VAL A 74 5.10 6.81 16.17
N ARG A 75 5.01 5.82 17.08
CA ARG A 75 4.48 4.49 16.75
C ARG A 75 3.03 4.55 16.27
N ARG A 76 2.17 5.26 16.99
CA ARG A 76 0.75 5.40 16.64
C ARG A 76 0.55 6.13 15.31
N SER A 77 1.29 7.21 15.08
CA SER A 77 1.19 7.98 13.83
C SER A 77 1.67 7.18 12.61
N ARG A 78 2.71 6.33 12.74
CA ARG A 78 3.11 5.39 11.69
C ARG A 78 2.00 4.42 11.32
N VAL A 79 1.37 3.79 12.31
CA VAL A 79 0.25 2.85 12.08
C VAL A 79 -0.94 3.56 11.46
N ALA A 80 -1.36 4.70 12.03
CA ALA A 80 -2.48 5.48 11.52
C ALA A 80 -2.26 5.92 10.07
N PHE A 81 -1.07 6.43 9.75
CA PHE A 81 -0.72 6.78 8.38
C PHE A 81 -0.74 5.57 7.47
N GLY A 82 -0.13 4.44 7.86
CA GLY A 82 -0.13 3.22 7.06
C GLY A 82 -1.54 2.71 6.72
N VAL A 83 -2.46 2.75 7.69
CA VAL A 83 -3.87 2.39 7.50
C VAL A 83 -4.56 3.36 6.54
N ALA A 84 -4.47 4.67 6.80
CA ALA A 84 -5.11 5.68 5.96
C ALA A 84 -4.57 5.65 4.52
N TYR A 85 -3.25 5.55 4.38
CA TYR A 85 -2.54 5.43 3.11
C TYR A 85 -2.98 4.17 2.36
N GLY A 86 -3.02 3.02 3.04
CA GLY A 86 -3.48 1.76 2.47
C GLY A 86 -4.92 1.85 1.95
N ILE A 87 -5.84 2.38 2.75
CA ILE A 87 -7.24 2.57 2.35
C ILE A 87 -7.35 3.48 1.13
N MET A 88 -6.71 4.65 1.18
CA MET A 88 -6.74 5.64 0.10
C MET A 88 -6.26 5.04 -1.22
N TRP A 89 -5.08 4.41 -1.23
CA TRP A 89 -4.53 3.81 -2.44
C TRP A 89 -5.30 2.57 -2.88
N GLY A 90 -5.86 1.79 -1.95
CA GLY A 90 -6.75 0.68 -2.26
C GLY A 90 -8.01 1.12 -3.02
N LEU A 91 -8.60 2.25 -2.62
CA LEU A 91 -9.74 2.86 -3.32
C LEU A 91 -9.36 3.44 -4.68
N ILE A 92 -8.23 4.14 -4.77
CA ILE A 92 -7.71 4.66 -6.05
C ILE A 92 -7.47 3.50 -7.03
N TYR A 93 -6.79 2.44 -6.57
CA TYR A 93 -6.52 1.25 -7.37
C TYR A 93 -7.82 0.56 -7.83
N ALA A 94 -8.81 0.43 -6.93
CA ALA A 94 -10.11 -0.15 -7.24
C ALA A 94 -10.87 0.64 -8.33
N GLY A 95 -10.76 1.97 -8.33
CA GLY A 95 -11.28 2.84 -9.39
C GLY A 95 -10.53 2.65 -10.71
N LEU A 96 -9.20 2.74 -10.68
CA LEU A 96 -8.35 2.63 -11.86
C LEU A 96 -8.52 1.29 -12.58
N ARG A 97 -8.53 0.17 -11.86
CA ARG A 97 -8.70 -1.16 -12.47
C ARG A 97 -10.08 -1.36 -13.12
N ARG A 98 -11.09 -0.61 -12.67
CA ARG A 98 -12.45 -0.64 -13.25
C ARG A 98 -12.50 0.17 -14.54
N GLN A 99 -11.81 1.30 -14.58
CA GLN A 99 -11.78 2.20 -15.74
C GLN A 99 -10.82 1.72 -16.84
N PHE A 100 -9.69 1.12 -16.46
CA PHE A 100 -8.62 0.75 -17.38
C PHE A 100 -8.43 -0.78 -17.42
N PRO A 101 -8.96 -1.48 -18.45
CA PRO A 101 -8.84 -2.94 -18.56
C PRO A 101 -7.40 -3.45 -18.58
N ALA A 102 -6.46 -2.64 -19.06
CA ALA A 102 -5.03 -2.97 -19.09
C ALA A 102 -4.46 -3.20 -17.67
N VAL A 103 -4.84 -2.36 -16.69
CA VAL A 103 -4.43 -2.52 -15.29
C VAL A 103 -4.87 -3.87 -14.75
N ARG A 104 -6.13 -4.26 -14.99
CA ARG A 104 -6.66 -5.56 -14.58
C ARG A 104 -6.01 -6.73 -15.30
N LYS A 105 -5.79 -6.63 -16.62
CA LYS A 105 -5.22 -7.72 -17.43
C LYS A 105 -3.76 -8.01 -17.05
N ALA A 106 -2.99 -6.96 -16.77
CA ALA A 106 -1.56 -7.05 -16.45
C ALA A 106 -1.26 -7.06 -14.94
N MET A 107 -2.09 -7.71 -14.12
CA MET A 107 -1.85 -7.90 -12.68
C MET A 107 -1.68 -6.60 -11.85
N GLY A 108 -2.13 -5.46 -12.34
CA GLY A 108 -1.88 -4.16 -11.70
C GLY A 108 -0.46 -3.62 -11.89
N LEU A 109 0.42 -4.32 -12.61
CA LEU A 109 1.81 -3.90 -12.81
C LEU A 109 1.95 -2.53 -13.51
N PRO A 110 1.11 -2.18 -14.50
CA PRO A 110 1.15 -0.83 -15.09
C PRO A 110 0.87 0.30 -14.08
N PHE A 111 0.30 -0.01 -12.91
CA PHE A 111 0.11 0.95 -11.82
C PHE A 111 1.34 1.04 -10.91
N ALA A 112 2.10 -0.04 -10.70
CA ALA A 112 3.19 -0.10 -9.73
C ALA A 112 4.31 0.91 -10.00
N VAL A 113 4.78 1.00 -11.25
CA VAL A 113 5.90 1.89 -11.60
C VAL A 113 5.51 3.37 -11.50
N PRO A 114 4.38 3.84 -12.10
CA PRO A 114 3.92 5.20 -11.88
C PRO A 114 3.62 5.51 -10.42
N PHE A 115 3.10 4.53 -9.66
CA PHE A 115 2.83 4.70 -8.24
C PHE A 115 4.13 4.93 -7.44
N PHE A 116 5.20 4.17 -7.72
CA PHE A 116 6.52 4.40 -7.14
C PHE A 116 7.07 5.80 -7.48
N PHE A 117 7.11 6.18 -8.77
CA PHE A 117 7.63 7.50 -9.14
C PHE A 117 6.76 8.64 -8.64
N GLY A 118 5.44 8.47 -8.61
CA GLY A 118 4.52 9.46 -8.06
C GLY A 118 4.73 9.65 -6.56
N CYS A 119 4.81 8.55 -5.80
CA CYS A 119 4.92 8.62 -4.34
C CYS A 119 6.34 8.92 -3.86
N ASP A 120 7.30 8.10 -4.23
CA ASP A 120 8.67 8.20 -3.75
C ASP A 120 9.49 9.22 -4.55
N GLY A 121 9.22 9.34 -5.85
CA GLY A 121 9.92 10.25 -6.75
C GLY A 121 9.46 11.71 -6.67
N ALA A 122 8.17 11.96 -6.41
CA ALA A 122 7.60 13.31 -6.43
C ALA A 122 6.98 13.70 -5.09
N MET A 123 5.95 12.99 -4.63
CA MET A 123 5.17 13.38 -3.45
C MET A 123 6.00 13.43 -2.17
N ALA A 124 6.79 12.40 -1.87
CA ALA A 124 7.59 12.34 -0.64
C ALA A 124 8.67 13.46 -0.57
N PRO A 125 9.42 13.76 -1.65
CA PRO A 125 10.29 14.93 -1.70
C PRO A 125 9.56 16.27 -1.57
N LEU A 126 8.45 16.45 -2.30
CA LEU A 126 7.66 17.69 -2.25
C LEU A 126 7.09 17.97 -0.85
N MET A 127 6.75 16.91 -0.11
CA MET A 127 6.25 17.02 1.26
C MET A 127 7.36 17.05 2.31
N GLY A 128 8.64 16.96 1.91
CA GLY A 128 9.77 17.01 2.83
C GLY A 128 9.91 15.78 3.73
N VAL A 129 9.30 14.65 3.35
CA VAL A 129 9.32 13.40 4.12
C VAL A 129 10.53 12.52 3.74
N SER A 130 11.08 12.71 2.55
CA SER A 130 12.25 12.00 2.06
C SER A 130 13.05 12.89 1.11
N PRO A 131 14.38 12.72 0.98
CA PRO A 131 15.10 13.29 -0.15
C PRO A 131 14.61 12.68 -1.48
N GLY A 132 14.94 13.34 -2.59
CA GLY A 132 14.69 12.81 -3.93
C GLY A 132 15.41 11.48 -4.18
N ILE A 133 14.79 10.61 -4.99
CA ILE A 133 15.26 9.25 -5.27
C ILE A 133 16.69 9.20 -5.82
N GLN A 134 17.15 10.25 -6.51
CA GLN A 134 18.52 10.40 -7.00
C GLN A 134 19.59 10.50 -5.90
N LYS A 135 19.20 10.84 -4.68
CA LYS A 135 20.11 10.89 -3.52
C LYS A 135 20.16 9.58 -2.73
N ILE A 136 19.21 8.68 -2.99
CA ILE A 136 19.09 7.39 -2.29
C ILE A 136 19.84 6.32 -3.10
N PRO A 137 20.60 5.41 -2.46
CA PRO A 137 21.25 4.30 -3.16
C PRO A 137 20.25 3.51 -4.02
N TRP A 138 20.61 3.20 -5.27
CA TRP A 138 19.66 2.62 -6.22
C TRP A 138 19.11 1.27 -5.77
N GLN A 139 19.85 0.49 -4.98
CA GLN A 139 19.38 -0.79 -4.43
C GLN A 139 18.19 -0.61 -3.49
N LEU A 140 18.17 0.50 -2.74
CA LEU A 140 17.04 0.85 -1.88
C LEU A 140 15.86 1.35 -2.69
N ASN A 141 16.10 2.15 -3.74
CA ASN A 141 15.03 2.49 -4.69
C ASN A 141 14.44 1.25 -5.35
N ALA A 142 15.28 0.27 -5.74
CA ALA A 142 14.83 -1.01 -6.29
C ALA A 142 14.03 -1.84 -5.27
N LYS A 143 14.47 -1.84 -4.01
CA LYS A 143 13.71 -2.45 -2.90
C LYS A 143 12.33 -1.78 -2.74
N GLU A 144 12.27 -0.45 -2.70
CA GLU A 144 11.00 0.27 -2.59
C GLU A 144 10.11 0.04 -3.81
N LEU A 145 10.66 0.01 -5.03
CA LEU A 145 9.90 -0.39 -6.21
C LEU A 145 9.34 -1.81 -6.08
N GLY A 146 10.12 -2.74 -5.50
CA GLY A 146 9.66 -4.08 -5.16
C GLY A 146 8.49 -4.07 -4.17
N ASN A 147 8.51 -3.19 -3.18
CA ASN A 147 7.38 -2.97 -2.26
C ASN A 147 6.12 -2.52 -3.02
N HIS A 148 6.25 -1.59 -3.97
CA HIS A 148 5.13 -1.15 -4.82
C HIS A 148 4.58 -2.29 -5.69
N VAL A 149 5.46 -3.09 -6.30
CA VAL A 149 5.05 -4.28 -7.07
C VAL A 149 4.29 -5.26 -6.17
N ALA A 150 4.83 -5.60 -5.00
CA ALA A 150 4.18 -6.51 -4.04
C ALA A 150 2.80 -5.99 -3.59
N TRP A 151 2.70 -4.67 -3.34
CA TRP A 151 1.44 -4.01 -3.01
C TRP A 151 0.40 -4.22 -4.12
N THR A 152 0.75 -3.90 -5.38
CA THR A 152 -0.17 -3.98 -6.52
C THR A 152 -0.62 -5.40 -6.83
N LEU A 153 0.30 -6.37 -6.76
CA LEU A 153 -0.03 -7.78 -6.95
C LEU A 153 -1.00 -8.27 -5.88
N THR A 154 -0.78 -7.89 -4.63
CA THR A 154 -1.67 -8.26 -3.52
C THR A 154 -3.04 -7.60 -3.67
N ALA A 155 -3.09 -6.30 -3.99
CA ALA A 155 -4.34 -5.60 -4.22
C ALA A 155 -5.15 -6.22 -5.37
N GLU A 156 -4.51 -6.56 -6.49
CA GLU A 156 -5.17 -7.24 -7.61
C GLU A 156 -5.63 -8.66 -7.23
N ALA A 157 -4.85 -9.40 -6.46
CA ALA A 157 -5.22 -10.73 -5.98
C ALA A 157 -6.50 -10.68 -5.13
N VAL A 158 -6.57 -9.77 -4.15
CA VAL A 158 -7.78 -9.56 -3.31
C VAL A 158 -9.00 -9.28 -4.19
N HIS A 159 -8.82 -8.39 -5.15
CA HIS A 159 -9.85 -8.01 -6.09
C HIS A 159 -10.34 -9.14 -7.02
N ARG A 160 -9.47 -10.09 -7.37
CA ARG A 160 -9.83 -11.27 -8.18
C ARG A 160 -10.47 -12.37 -7.34
N LEU A 161 -10.10 -12.47 -6.06
CA LEU A 161 -10.60 -13.49 -5.14
C LEU A 161 -11.94 -13.11 -4.51
N ALA A 162 -12.19 -11.82 -4.26
CA ALA A 162 -13.42 -11.37 -3.59
C ALA A 162 -14.73 -11.90 -4.23
N PRO A 163 -14.91 -11.91 -5.57
CA PRO A 163 -16.09 -12.51 -6.18
C PRO A 163 -16.20 -14.03 -5.99
N ARG A 164 -15.07 -14.73 -5.87
CA ARG A 164 -15.03 -16.20 -5.70
C ARG A 164 -15.44 -16.59 -4.29
N ILE A 165 -14.97 -15.85 -3.29
CA ILE A 165 -15.35 -16.05 -1.89
C ILE A 165 -16.86 -15.83 -1.70
N GLY A 166 -17.40 -14.77 -2.31
CA GLY A 166 -18.86 -14.52 -2.28
C GLY A 166 -19.70 -15.65 -2.88
N LYS A 167 -19.23 -16.28 -3.98
CA LYS A 167 -19.91 -17.42 -4.61
C LYS A 167 -19.83 -18.71 -3.79
N ILE A 168 -18.70 -18.93 -3.10
CA ILE A 168 -18.55 -20.10 -2.21
C ILE A 168 -19.49 -19.95 -1.02
N ALA A 169 -19.47 -18.79 -0.34
CA ALA A 169 -20.32 -18.51 0.81
C ALA A 169 -21.83 -18.60 0.50
N SER A 170 -22.25 -18.15 -0.69
CA SER A 170 -23.65 -18.28 -1.11
C SER A 170 -24.06 -19.73 -1.37
N ARG A 171 -23.16 -20.55 -1.94
CA ARG A 171 -23.45 -21.98 -2.20
C ARG A 171 -23.59 -22.79 -0.91
N THR A 172 -22.78 -22.51 0.11
CA THR A 172 -22.89 -23.17 1.41
C THR A 172 -24.16 -22.78 2.16
N ALA A 173 -24.67 -21.55 1.99
CA ALA A 173 -25.92 -21.11 2.60
C ALA A 173 -27.14 -21.83 1.99
N THR A 174 -27.23 -21.87 0.65
CA THR A 174 -28.36 -22.53 -0.03
C THR A 174 -28.36 -24.05 0.19
N GLY A 175 -27.19 -24.69 0.21
CA GLY A 175 -27.08 -26.12 0.52
C GLY A 175 -27.32 -26.48 2.00
N ARG A 176 -27.51 -25.50 2.89
CA ARG A 176 -27.90 -25.71 4.29
C ARG A 176 -29.42 -25.60 4.47
N GLU A 177 -30.10 -24.81 3.64
CA GLU A 177 -31.57 -24.69 3.61
C GLU A 177 -32.24 -25.91 2.96
N GLU A 178 -31.65 -26.55 1.94
CA GLU A 178 -32.20 -27.78 1.34
C GLU A 178 -32.08 -29.04 2.22
N ARG A 179 -31.48 -28.92 3.42
CA ARG A 179 -31.27 -30.02 4.39
C ARG A 179 -32.06 -29.85 5.68
N LEU A 180 -32.97 -28.88 5.74
CA LEU A 180 -33.94 -28.67 6.82
C LEU A 180 -35.35 -28.86 6.27
#